data_AF-A0A966LBW4-F1
#
_entry.id   AF-A0A966LBW4-F1
#
_cell.length_a   1.000
_cell.length_b   1.000
_cell.length_c   1.000
_cell.angle_alpha   90.00
_cell.angle_beta   90.00
_cell.angle_gamma   90.00
#
_symmetry.space_group_name_H-M   'P 1'
#
loop_
_entity.id
_entity.type
_entity.pdbx_description
1 polymer ?
#
loop_
_entity_poly.entity_id
_entity_poly.type
_entity_poly.pdbx_seq_one_letter_code
_entity_poly.pdbx_strand_id
1 'polypeptide(L)'
;MQRIKGLKIYVFFTLVLVLGLILGPNLKWFSPTRWWGQSLVVLMNENEARPCGGFVTAYGVLNLPFGGVELKNSFAFPELNLGLSPEPLSRVSIDQKFWDLGTSPNLNICAQEFVSAYERASGSYPDRALLIQSSVVENYLTALGAITAGDLTLSGQKFFAVTSRLVADIDRHDEDALDGRKDPLNLVGKKLVISTLLRPWKWHAISQAIYEAEARGAIYQHRPGYENKFLWTENQDFTMALSEWNLGGGKSSRYLDKQWNVRLNQITKTQWELINDITVTHLGGRDEPLSQAWQGGFEFNFFNREERFVPATIVPGGRFTHSETFLVNQTQLTTFMEDLPPRYNLNLYAPPYQDWHASLQVRALAQQMVESNTDALEPKENTALWQGDISLQGEPFSFNLVPDTLAPFLTWHKPLPNPSPEITELLDLVPGDVVVELHFNEPIDILNARPATLENGWRRYLSSDLNISLTDRNYEVPYTIENLSPQSALLLTDNTTLLLKVRPQPYQTDERYYIEINDIADQWGNTRTIDNRTVITR
;
A
#
# COMPACT_ATOMS: atom_id res chain seq x y z
N MET A 1 42.80 -46.87 25.37
CA MET A 1 41.40 -46.39 25.35
C MET A 1 41.25 -44.86 25.51
N GLN A 2 42.29 -44.05 25.26
CA GLN A 2 42.25 -42.58 25.39
C GLN A 2 42.21 -41.78 24.06
N ARG A 3 42.27 -42.44 22.89
CA ARG A 3 42.28 -41.77 21.57
C ARG A 3 40.90 -41.42 20.98
N ILE A 4 39.79 -41.84 21.59
CA ILE A 4 38.44 -41.65 21.02
C ILE A 4 37.82 -40.30 21.42
N LYS A 5 38.33 -39.60 22.45
CA LYS A 5 37.80 -38.29 22.88
C LYS A 5 38.21 -37.14 21.96
N GLY A 6 39.37 -37.22 21.29
CA GLY A 6 39.84 -36.17 20.36
C GLY A 6 39.03 -36.11 19.07
N LEU A 7 38.64 -37.27 18.51
CA LEU A 7 37.96 -37.34 17.21
C LEU A 7 36.55 -36.70 17.23
N LYS A 8 35.85 -36.74 18.36
CA LYS A 8 34.51 -36.13 18.51
C LYS A 8 34.55 -34.59 18.47
N ILE A 9 35.64 -33.98 18.94
CA ILE A 9 35.80 -32.51 18.97
C ILE A 9 36.11 -31.99 17.57
N TYR A 10 36.98 -32.68 16.81
CA TYR A 10 37.27 -32.31 15.43
C TYR A 10 36.06 -32.49 14.51
N VAL A 11 35.30 -33.58 14.64
CA VAL A 11 34.07 -33.76 13.85
C VAL A 11 33.03 -32.68 14.18
N PHE A 12 32.87 -32.29 15.45
CA PHE A 12 31.97 -31.20 15.83
C PHE A 12 32.43 -29.85 15.26
N PHE A 13 33.71 -29.50 15.37
CA PHE A 13 34.24 -28.25 14.80
C PHE A 13 34.18 -28.24 13.27
N THR A 14 34.48 -29.35 12.60
CA THR A 14 34.35 -29.46 11.14
C THR A 14 32.90 -29.40 10.72
N LEU A 15 31.96 -29.99 11.47
CA LEU A 15 30.52 -29.87 11.20
C LEU A 15 30.03 -28.43 11.40
N VAL A 16 30.46 -27.75 12.47
CA VAL A 16 30.15 -26.33 12.75
C VAL A 16 30.77 -25.40 11.71
N LEU A 17 31.98 -25.71 11.22
CA LEU A 17 32.67 -24.94 10.18
C LEU A 17 32.03 -25.18 8.80
N VAL A 18 31.64 -26.42 8.48
CA VAL A 18 30.90 -26.77 7.25
C VAL A 18 29.48 -26.21 7.29
N LEU A 19 28.80 -26.25 8.45
CA LEU A 19 27.54 -25.55 8.69
C LEU A 19 27.74 -24.04 8.51
N GLY A 20 28.76 -23.45 9.12
CA GLY A 20 29.07 -22.02 8.99
C GLY A 20 29.40 -21.58 7.56
N LEU A 21 30.05 -22.44 6.77
CA LEU A 21 30.38 -22.18 5.36
C LEU A 21 29.17 -22.38 4.42
N ILE A 22 28.31 -23.38 4.67
CA ILE A 22 27.07 -23.63 3.91
C ILE A 22 25.99 -22.58 4.24
N LEU A 23 26.03 -22.05 5.47
CA LEU A 23 25.07 -21.10 6.03
C LEU A 23 25.61 -19.67 6.11
N GLY A 24 26.69 -19.36 5.38
CA GLY A 24 27.43 -18.08 5.43
C GLY A 24 26.59 -16.78 5.41
N PRO A 25 25.49 -16.66 4.63
CA PRO A 25 24.61 -15.49 4.68
C PRO A 25 23.84 -15.34 6.00
N ASN A 26 23.71 -16.43 6.76
CA ASN A 26 22.78 -16.63 7.86
C ASN A 26 23.46 -16.91 9.21
N LEU A 27 24.75 -16.56 9.39
CA LEU A 27 25.45 -16.69 10.67
C LEU A 27 24.69 -16.04 11.85
N LYS A 28 23.89 -14.99 11.58
CA LYS A 28 22.99 -14.36 12.56
C LYS A 28 21.92 -15.30 13.09
N TRP A 29 21.42 -16.23 12.27
CA TRP A 29 20.49 -17.25 12.75
C TRP A 29 21.14 -18.10 13.81
N PHE A 30 22.39 -18.55 13.63
CA PHE A 30 23.10 -19.43 14.58
C PHE A 30 23.70 -18.70 15.80
N SER A 31 23.34 -17.44 16.05
CA SER A 31 23.82 -16.78 17.26
C SER A 31 23.29 -17.52 18.49
N PRO A 32 24.13 -17.76 19.52
CA PRO A 32 23.66 -18.42 20.74
C PRO A 32 22.52 -17.66 21.41
N THR A 33 22.50 -16.33 21.26
CA THR A 33 21.41 -15.46 21.75
C THR A 33 20.09 -15.69 21.02
N ARG A 34 20.09 -16.21 19.79
CA ARG A 34 18.89 -16.51 19.00
C ARG A 34 18.29 -17.88 19.31
N TRP A 35 19.11 -18.85 19.71
CA TRP A 35 18.66 -20.21 19.95
C TRP A 35 18.60 -20.60 21.43
N TRP A 36 19.40 -20.04 22.33
CA TRP A 36 19.36 -20.47 23.74
C TRP A 36 18.16 -19.91 24.48
N GLY A 37 17.53 -20.77 25.29
CA GLY A 37 16.35 -20.44 26.07
C GLY A 37 15.09 -21.16 25.60
N GLN A 38 13.97 -20.75 26.16
CA GLN A 38 12.64 -21.26 25.86
C GLN A 38 11.97 -20.39 24.81
N SER A 39 11.50 -20.99 23.72
CA SER A 39 10.74 -20.30 22.67
C SER A 39 9.35 -20.89 22.56
N LEU A 40 8.32 -20.06 22.67
CA LEU A 40 6.97 -20.42 22.28
C LEU A 40 6.87 -20.35 20.75
N VAL A 41 6.64 -21.47 20.09
CA VAL A 41 6.41 -21.54 18.65
C VAL A 41 4.91 -21.59 18.41
N VAL A 42 4.37 -20.70 17.58
CA VAL A 42 2.97 -20.63 17.20
C VAL A 42 2.87 -20.81 15.70
N LEU A 43 2.18 -21.86 15.26
CA LEU A 43 1.94 -22.15 13.85
C LEU A 43 0.59 -21.58 13.44
N MET A 44 0.64 -20.62 12.51
CA MET A 44 -0.52 -19.89 12.00
C MET A 44 -0.89 -20.39 10.60
N ASN A 45 -2.18 -20.42 10.32
CA ASN A 45 -2.74 -20.77 9.03
C ASN A 45 -3.33 -19.51 8.38
N GLU A 46 -2.54 -18.86 7.55
CA GLU A 46 -2.91 -17.69 6.75
C GLU A 46 -4.06 -17.96 5.78
N ASN A 47 -4.32 -19.23 5.43
CA ASN A 47 -5.46 -19.61 4.61
C ASN A 47 -6.80 -19.43 5.36
N GLU A 48 -6.74 -19.19 6.67
CA GLU A 48 -7.83 -18.74 7.53
C GLU A 48 -7.44 -17.36 8.12
N ALA A 49 -7.49 -16.33 7.27
CA ALA A 49 -6.90 -15.03 7.57
C ALA A 49 -7.41 -14.41 8.88
N ARG A 50 -6.48 -13.84 9.63
CA ARG A 50 -6.70 -13.00 10.81
C ARG A 50 -5.74 -11.80 10.69
N PRO A 51 -5.97 -10.69 11.41
CA PRO A 51 -5.01 -9.57 11.41
C PRO A 51 -3.59 -10.00 11.79
N CYS A 52 -3.43 -10.96 12.70
CA CYS A 52 -2.10 -11.44 13.07
C CYS A 52 -1.44 -12.37 12.03
N GLY A 53 -2.13 -12.62 10.93
CA GLY A 53 -1.67 -13.44 9.84
C GLY A 53 -2.36 -14.79 9.69
N GLY A 54 -3.21 -15.23 10.62
CA GLY A 54 -4.01 -16.45 10.42
C GLY A 54 -4.53 -17.11 11.68
N PHE A 55 -5.35 -18.15 11.51
CA PHE A 55 -5.86 -18.99 12.60
C PHE A 55 -4.74 -19.86 13.19
N VAL A 56 -4.70 -20.03 14.51
CA VAL A 56 -3.64 -20.84 15.15
C VAL A 56 -3.93 -22.33 15.01
N THR A 57 -3.09 -23.00 14.24
CA THR A 57 -3.22 -24.44 14.00
C THR A 57 -2.56 -25.28 15.08
N ALA A 58 -1.41 -24.84 15.58
CA ALA A 58 -0.67 -25.55 16.63
C ALA A 58 0.26 -24.58 17.35
N TYR A 59 0.73 -24.98 18.53
CA TYR A 59 1.82 -24.28 19.19
C TYR A 59 2.79 -25.31 19.77
N GLY A 60 3.93 -24.87 20.27
CA GLY A 60 4.85 -25.74 20.97
C GLY A 60 5.93 -24.98 21.70
N VAL A 61 6.70 -25.69 22.50
CA VAL A 61 7.81 -25.10 23.24
C VAL A 61 9.10 -25.72 22.76
N LEU A 62 10.02 -24.84 22.34
CA LEU A 62 11.37 -25.18 21.93
C LEU A 62 12.33 -24.74 23.05
N ASN A 63 12.92 -25.71 23.75
CA ASN A 63 13.93 -25.46 24.77
C ASN A 63 15.31 -25.84 24.21
N LEU A 64 16.21 -24.88 24.04
CA LEU A 64 17.53 -25.12 23.43
C LEU A 64 18.67 -24.66 24.36
N PRO A 65 19.85 -25.31 24.30
CA PRO A 65 20.28 -26.25 23.26
C PRO A 65 20.01 -27.73 23.55
N PHE A 66 19.56 -28.08 24.76
CA PHE A 66 19.46 -29.48 25.21
C PHE A 66 18.04 -29.96 25.51
N GLY A 67 17.02 -29.14 25.25
CA GLY A 67 15.63 -29.52 25.45
C GLY A 67 15.00 -30.14 24.19
N GLY A 68 13.87 -30.82 24.39
CA GLY A 68 13.06 -31.36 23.31
C GLY A 68 12.19 -30.31 22.63
N VAL A 69 11.66 -30.66 21.47
CA VAL A 69 10.54 -29.95 20.82
C VAL A 69 9.28 -30.73 21.14
N GLU A 70 8.32 -30.07 21.79
CA GLU A 70 6.98 -30.61 21.98
C GLU A 70 5.98 -29.69 21.28
N LEU A 71 5.36 -30.18 20.21
CA LEU A 71 4.26 -29.50 19.53
C LEU A 71 2.94 -30.00 20.13
N LYS A 72 2.11 -29.07 20.56
CA LYS A 72 0.77 -29.28 21.11
C LYS A 72 -0.29 -28.74 20.15
N ASN A 73 -1.47 -29.33 20.22
CA ASN A 73 -2.62 -28.87 19.48
C ASN A 73 -3.08 -27.50 20.03
N SER A 74 -3.50 -26.56 19.19
CA SER A 74 -4.01 -25.24 19.62
C SER A 74 -5.20 -25.33 20.58
N PHE A 75 -5.95 -26.42 20.53
CA PHE A 75 -7.05 -26.72 21.45
C PHE A 75 -6.62 -27.25 22.83
N ALA A 76 -5.33 -27.31 23.14
CA ALA A 76 -4.83 -27.89 24.40
C ALA A 76 -5.16 -27.08 25.67
N PHE A 77 -5.75 -25.89 25.53
CA PHE A 77 -6.20 -25.05 26.65
C PHE A 77 -7.71 -24.75 26.57
N PRO A 78 -8.60 -25.76 26.59
CA PRO A 78 -10.04 -25.54 26.36
C PRO A 78 -10.69 -24.71 27.49
N GLU A 79 -10.20 -24.90 28.72
CA GLU A 79 -10.67 -24.23 29.94
C GLU A 79 -10.08 -22.82 30.14
N LEU A 80 -9.10 -22.41 29.32
CA LEU A 80 -8.51 -21.09 29.44
C LEU A 80 -9.52 -20.03 28.96
N ASN A 81 -10.04 -19.24 29.90
CA ASN A 81 -10.86 -18.09 29.61
C ASN A 81 -9.99 -16.85 29.46
N LEU A 82 -9.97 -16.26 28.26
CA LEU A 82 -9.21 -15.05 27.96
C LEU A 82 -10.05 -13.77 27.98
N GLY A 83 -11.36 -13.90 28.22
CA GLY A 83 -12.34 -12.81 28.16
C GLY A 83 -13.33 -13.01 27.02
N LEU A 84 -14.12 -11.97 26.75
CA LEU A 84 -15.03 -11.92 25.61
C LEU A 84 -14.23 -11.71 24.32
N SER A 85 -14.65 -12.35 23.24
CA SER A 85 -14.10 -12.09 21.91
C SER A 85 -14.33 -10.64 21.51
N PRO A 86 -13.32 -9.94 20.97
CA PRO A 86 -13.52 -8.63 20.36
C PRO A 86 -14.38 -8.75 19.10
N GLU A 87 -15.01 -7.66 18.67
CA GLU A 87 -15.51 -7.60 17.28
C GLU A 87 -14.32 -7.67 16.31
N PRO A 88 -14.48 -8.28 15.12
CA PRO A 88 -15.66 -8.97 14.62
C PRO A 88 -15.73 -10.46 15.05
N LEU A 89 -14.77 -10.96 15.82
CA LEU A 89 -14.68 -12.36 16.24
C LEU A 89 -15.87 -12.80 17.12
N SER A 90 -16.41 -11.90 17.94
CA SER A 90 -17.65 -12.05 18.72
C SER A 90 -18.84 -12.61 17.93
N ARG A 91 -18.84 -12.43 16.60
CA ARG A 91 -19.88 -12.93 15.69
C ARG A 91 -19.90 -14.46 15.55
N VAL A 92 -18.78 -15.12 15.85
CA VAL A 92 -18.62 -16.58 15.71
C VAL A 92 -18.19 -17.28 16.99
N SER A 93 -17.59 -16.55 17.94
CA SER A 93 -17.28 -17.05 19.27
C SER A 93 -17.55 -15.99 20.33
N ILE A 94 -18.33 -16.31 21.35
CA ILE A 94 -18.60 -15.38 22.48
C ILE A 94 -17.33 -15.18 23.31
N ASP A 95 -16.64 -16.28 23.62
CA ASP A 95 -15.44 -16.27 24.46
C ASP A 95 -14.19 -16.33 23.58
N GLN A 96 -13.19 -15.55 23.95
CA GLN A 96 -11.89 -15.57 23.30
C GLN A 96 -11.11 -16.81 23.77
N LYS A 97 -10.61 -17.59 22.80
CA LYS A 97 -9.80 -18.78 23.05
C LYS A 97 -8.37 -18.57 22.56
N PHE A 98 -7.46 -19.44 22.99
CA PHE A 98 -6.03 -19.32 22.65
C PHE A 98 -5.81 -19.26 21.13
N TRP A 99 -6.58 -20.02 20.35
CA TRP A 99 -6.46 -20.05 18.90
C TRP A 99 -7.03 -18.81 18.19
N ASP A 100 -7.76 -17.97 18.91
CA ASP A 100 -8.42 -16.77 18.42
C ASP A 100 -7.67 -15.47 18.78
N LEU A 101 -6.52 -15.57 19.46
CA LEU A 101 -5.68 -14.43 19.85
C LEU A 101 -5.03 -13.67 18.69
N GLY A 102 -5.20 -14.13 17.45
CA GLY A 102 -4.65 -13.48 16.25
C GLY A 102 -5.36 -12.17 15.87
N THR A 103 -5.86 -11.38 16.81
CA THR A 103 -6.78 -10.26 16.57
C THR A 103 -6.08 -8.93 16.26
N SER A 104 -4.80 -8.76 16.61
CA SER A 104 -4.07 -7.53 16.32
C SER A 104 -3.36 -7.59 14.96
N PRO A 105 -3.36 -6.53 14.13
CA PRO A 105 -2.47 -6.43 12.98
C PRO A 105 -1.00 -6.24 13.38
N ASN A 106 -0.74 -5.80 14.62
CA ASN A 106 0.60 -5.64 15.13
C ASN A 106 1.14 -6.98 15.66
N LEU A 107 2.04 -7.61 14.91
CA LEU A 107 2.65 -8.90 15.27
C LEU A 107 3.33 -8.90 16.65
N ASN A 108 3.81 -7.74 17.13
CA ASN A 108 4.38 -7.64 18.46
C ASN A 108 3.31 -7.78 19.55
N ILE A 109 2.19 -7.09 19.38
CA ILE A 109 1.04 -7.20 20.29
C ILE A 109 0.54 -8.64 20.28
N CYS A 110 0.35 -9.25 19.10
CA CYS A 110 -0.06 -10.65 19.03
C CYS A 110 0.89 -11.59 19.78
N ALA A 111 2.21 -11.44 19.55
CA ALA A 111 3.18 -12.32 20.14
C ALA A 111 3.17 -12.20 21.67
N GLN A 112 2.98 -10.98 22.19
CA GLN A 112 2.80 -10.74 23.62
C GLN A 112 1.51 -11.39 24.14
N GLU A 113 0.39 -11.25 23.42
CA GLU A 113 -0.88 -11.89 23.78
C GLU A 113 -0.75 -13.42 23.85
N PHE A 114 -0.07 -14.04 22.89
CA PHE A 114 0.22 -15.48 22.91
C PHE A 114 1.09 -15.89 24.10
N VAL A 115 2.15 -15.12 24.40
CA VAL A 115 3.02 -15.37 25.56
C VAL A 115 2.23 -15.26 26.86
N SER A 116 1.46 -14.19 27.04
CA SER A 116 0.65 -13.98 28.24
C SER A 116 -0.44 -15.03 28.42
N ALA A 117 -1.08 -15.47 27.34
CA ALA A 117 -2.06 -16.55 27.40
C ALA A 117 -1.40 -17.90 27.74
N TYR A 118 -0.25 -18.20 27.14
CA TYR A 118 0.51 -19.42 27.44
C TYR A 118 1.01 -19.45 28.90
N GLU A 119 1.49 -18.31 29.41
CA GLU A 119 1.91 -18.17 30.81
C GLU A 119 0.74 -18.43 31.77
N ARG A 120 -0.42 -17.81 31.53
CA ARG A 120 -1.63 -18.05 32.33
C ARG A 120 -2.05 -19.51 32.34
N ALA A 121 -1.90 -20.21 31.21
CA ALA A 121 -2.34 -21.58 31.08
C ALA A 121 -1.36 -22.62 31.64
N SER A 122 -0.05 -22.35 31.53
CA SER A 122 0.99 -23.34 31.84
C SER A 122 1.82 -23.01 33.09
N GLY A 123 1.80 -21.75 33.56
CA GLY A 123 2.70 -21.24 34.58
C GLY A 123 4.16 -21.08 34.11
N SER A 124 4.45 -21.30 32.83
CA SER A 124 5.79 -21.19 32.25
C SER A 124 5.95 -19.90 31.46
N TYR A 125 7.10 -19.25 31.62
CA TYR A 125 7.42 -18.00 30.94
C TYR A 125 8.43 -18.23 29.80
N PRO A 126 8.00 -18.20 28.53
CA PRO A 126 8.93 -18.34 27.40
C PRO A 126 9.77 -17.07 27.23
N ASP A 127 11.06 -17.22 26.93
CA ASP A 127 11.98 -16.09 26.69
C ASP A 127 11.67 -15.31 25.40
N ARG A 128 10.94 -15.96 24.49
CA ARG A 128 10.61 -15.44 23.15
C ARG A 128 9.39 -16.14 22.56
N ALA A 129 8.76 -15.51 21.57
CA ALA A 129 7.75 -16.13 20.74
C ALA A 129 8.14 -16.13 19.27
N LEU A 130 7.83 -17.21 18.57
CA LEU A 130 8.03 -17.40 17.14
C LEU A 130 6.66 -17.63 16.50
N LEU A 131 6.19 -16.68 15.70
CA LEU A 131 4.98 -16.84 14.91
C LEU A 131 5.39 -17.29 13.51
N ILE A 132 4.90 -18.44 13.07
CA ILE A 132 5.33 -19.09 11.83
C ILE A 132 4.12 -19.43 10.99
N GLN A 133 4.09 -18.94 9.75
CA GLN A 133 3.03 -19.24 8.79
C GLN A 133 3.14 -20.61 8.16
N SER A 134 2.02 -21.15 7.67
CA SER A 134 2.00 -22.48 7.05
C SER A 134 2.75 -22.52 5.71
N SER A 135 2.77 -21.42 4.96
CA SER A 135 3.58 -21.23 3.74
C SER A 135 5.08 -21.41 3.98
N VAL A 136 5.58 -21.17 5.20
CA VAL A 136 6.98 -21.44 5.54
C VAL A 136 7.30 -22.92 5.36
N VAL A 137 6.37 -23.80 5.74
CA VAL A 137 6.54 -25.26 5.58
C VAL A 137 6.48 -25.66 4.10
N GLU A 138 5.62 -25.02 3.31
CA GLU A 138 5.53 -25.24 1.86
C GLU A 138 6.81 -24.84 1.13
N ASN A 139 7.36 -23.66 1.45
CA ASN A 139 8.61 -23.15 0.90
C ASN A 139 9.79 -24.02 1.33
N TYR A 140 9.81 -24.45 2.60
CA TYR A 140 10.78 -25.39 3.12
C TYR A 140 10.77 -26.72 2.36
N LEU A 141 9.59 -27.31 2.15
CA LEU A 141 9.42 -28.55 1.38
C LEU A 141 9.80 -28.37 -0.10
N THR A 142 9.56 -27.20 -0.67
CA THR A 142 10.00 -26.85 -2.03
C THR A 142 11.53 -26.86 -2.12
N ALA A 143 12.22 -26.24 -1.17
CA ALA A 143 13.68 -26.24 -1.11
C ALA A 143 14.28 -27.64 -0.84
N LEU A 144 13.70 -28.38 0.09
CA LEU A 144 14.14 -29.74 0.47
C LEU A 144 13.88 -30.77 -0.66
N GLY A 145 12.85 -30.53 -1.46
CA GLY A 145 12.27 -31.49 -2.39
C GLY A 145 11.29 -32.44 -1.69
N ALA A 146 10.55 -33.21 -2.49
CA ALA A 146 9.50 -34.09 -1.98
C ALA A 146 10.04 -35.09 -0.92
N ILE A 147 9.18 -35.39 0.05
CA ILE A 147 9.42 -36.37 1.10
C ILE A 147 8.29 -37.41 1.09
N THR A 148 8.63 -38.63 1.49
CA THR A 148 7.67 -39.74 1.61
C THR A 148 7.55 -40.16 3.06
N ALA A 149 6.33 -40.08 3.61
CA ALA A 149 6.02 -40.42 5.00
C ALA A 149 4.86 -41.44 5.00
N GLY A 150 5.17 -42.73 5.16
CA GLY A 150 4.22 -43.80 4.88
C GLY A 150 3.87 -43.81 3.39
N ASP A 151 2.59 -43.84 3.06
CA ASP A 151 2.07 -43.78 1.68
C ASP A 151 1.93 -42.35 1.14
N LEU A 152 2.20 -41.34 1.97
CA LEU A 152 2.05 -39.94 1.60
C LEU A 152 3.33 -39.41 0.97
N THR A 153 3.20 -38.87 -0.25
CA THR A 153 4.27 -38.08 -0.89
C THR A 153 3.92 -36.61 -0.81
N LEU A 154 4.71 -35.86 -0.03
CA LEU A 154 4.51 -34.44 0.22
C LEU A 154 5.57 -33.63 -0.52
N SER A 155 5.11 -32.66 -1.31
CA SER A 155 5.91 -31.59 -1.90
C SER A 155 5.32 -30.24 -1.45
N GLY A 156 6.04 -29.14 -1.61
CA GLY A 156 5.53 -27.81 -1.23
C GLY A 156 4.16 -27.51 -1.84
N GLN A 157 4.00 -27.73 -3.15
CA GLN A 157 2.74 -27.52 -3.87
C GLN A 157 1.57 -28.40 -3.40
N LYS A 158 1.85 -29.62 -2.92
CA LYS A 158 0.82 -30.57 -2.49
C LYS A 158 0.57 -30.54 -0.99
N PHE A 159 1.47 -29.94 -0.21
CA PHE A 159 1.46 -30.01 1.24
C PHE A 159 0.11 -29.57 1.80
N PHE A 160 -0.32 -28.34 1.50
CA PHE A 160 -1.59 -27.79 1.98
C PHE A 160 -2.80 -28.66 1.64
N ALA A 161 -2.92 -29.08 0.37
CA ALA A 161 -4.05 -29.85 -0.10
C ALA A 161 -4.11 -31.24 0.57
N VAL A 162 -2.96 -31.91 0.69
CA VAL A 162 -2.86 -33.23 1.31
C VAL A 162 -3.12 -33.15 2.81
N THR A 163 -2.46 -32.23 3.52
CA THR A 163 -2.63 -32.10 4.98
C THR A 163 -4.04 -31.67 5.36
N SER A 164 -4.64 -30.76 4.59
CA SER A 164 -6.02 -30.32 4.82
C SER A 164 -7.04 -31.44 4.62
N ARG A 165 -6.86 -32.28 3.60
CA ARG A 165 -7.71 -33.45 3.37
C ARG A 165 -7.53 -34.51 4.46
N LEU A 166 -6.28 -34.80 4.85
CA LEU A 166 -6.00 -35.75 5.92
C LEU A 166 -6.65 -35.35 7.25
N VAL A 167 -6.68 -34.07 7.58
CA VAL A 167 -7.33 -33.58 8.80
C VAL A 167 -8.86 -33.59 8.68
N ALA A 168 -9.40 -33.45 7.46
CA ALA A 168 -10.84 -33.43 7.22
C ALA A 168 -11.47 -34.81 7.09
N ASP A 169 -10.71 -35.82 6.65
CA ASP A 169 -11.16 -37.21 6.44
C ASP A 169 -11.27 -38.03 7.75
N ILE A 170 -11.44 -37.34 8.87
CA ILE A 170 -11.51 -37.93 10.20
C ILE A 170 -12.92 -37.74 10.72
N ASP A 171 -13.49 -38.82 11.26
CA ASP A 171 -14.83 -38.79 11.83
C ASP A 171 -14.88 -37.80 12.99
N ARG A 172 -15.71 -36.77 12.85
CA ARG A 172 -15.89 -35.72 13.87
C ARG A 172 -16.83 -36.15 14.99
N HIS A 173 -17.42 -37.33 14.90
CA HIS A 173 -18.29 -37.92 15.91
C HIS A 173 -17.56 -38.90 16.83
N ASP A 174 -16.27 -39.15 16.58
CA ASP A 174 -15.41 -40.00 17.40
C ASP A 174 -14.35 -39.13 18.10
N GLU A 175 -14.47 -38.98 19.42
CA GLU A 175 -13.56 -38.18 20.25
C GLU A 175 -12.12 -38.73 20.21
N ASP A 176 -11.94 -40.06 20.16
CA ASP A 176 -10.62 -40.68 20.07
C ASP A 176 -9.98 -40.40 18.71
N ALA A 177 -10.77 -40.45 17.62
CA ALA A 177 -10.31 -40.09 16.28
C ALA A 177 -9.98 -38.59 16.15
N LEU A 178 -10.74 -37.73 16.82
CA LEU A 178 -10.48 -36.28 16.90
C LEU A 178 -9.18 -35.95 17.63
N ASP A 179 -8.86 -36.69 18.70
CA ASP A 179 -7.60 -36.54 19.43
C ASP A 179 -6.40 -37.02 18.59
N GLY A 180 -6.53 -38.15 17.88
CA GLY A 180 -5.51 -38.69 16.97
C GLY A 180 -5.32 -37.91 15.66
N ARG A 181 -6.16 -36.90 15.37
CA ARG A 181 -6.23 -36.28 14.03
C ARG A 181 -4.96 -35.61 13.52
N LYS A 182 -4.02 -35.31 14.42
CA LYS A 182 -2.74 -34.66 14.10
C LYS A 182 -1.55 -35.63 14.10
N ASP A 183 -1.76 -36.92 14.36
CA ASP A 183 -0.71 -37.93 14.30
C ASP A 183 -0.05 -38.07 12.92
N PRO A 184 -0.79 -37.97 11.79
CA PRO A 184 -0.15 -37.90 10.48
C PRO A 184 0.81 -36.72 10.36
N LEU A 185 0.51 -35.56 10.96
CA LEU A 185 1.40 -34.40 10.95
C LEU A 185 2.68 -34.65 11.78
N ASN A 186 2.59 -35.42 12.87
CA ASN A 186 3.76 -35.84 13.65
C ASN A 186 4.70 -36.74 12.83
N LEU A 187 4.15 -37.67 12.04
CA LEU A 187 4.92 -38.51 11.11
C LEU A 187 5.63 -37.63 10.06
N VAL A 188 4.91 -36.67 9.48
CA VAL A 188 5.42 -35.72 8.50
C VAL A 188 6.54 -34.88 9.09
N GLY A 189 6.37 -34.31 10.29
CA GLY A 189 7.38 -33.52 10.99
C GLY A 189 8.66 -34.31 11.26
N LYS A 190 8.54 -35.55 11.77
CA LYS A 190 9.70 -36.45 11.97
C LYS A 190 10.42 -36.72 10.64
N LYS A 191 9.67 -37.01 9.58
CA LYS A 191 10.25 -37.30 8.26
C LYS A 191 10.91 -36.06 7.65
N LEU A 192 10.34 -34.88 7.86
CA LEU A 192 10.91 -33.61 7.44
C LEU A 192 12.29 -33.41 8.07
N VAL A 193 12.38 -33.52 9.40
CA VAL A 193 13.65 -33.36 10.15
C VAL A 193 14.71 -34.37 9.67
N ILE A 194 14.35 -35.65 9.59
CA ILE A 194 15.27 -36.70 9.12
C ILE A 194 15.72 -36.41 7.68
N SER A 195 14.81 -36.05 6.79
CA SER A 195 15.13 -35.78 5.38
C SER A 195 16.04 -34.57 5.22
N THR A 196 15.86 -33.54 6.04
CA THR A 196 16.76 -32.39 6.09
C THR A 196 18.16 -32.80 6.53
N LEU A 197 18.29 -33.56 7.62
CA LEU A 197 19.59 -34.01 8.11
C LEU A 197 20.33 -34.89 7.10
N LEU A 198 19.60 -35.74 6.36
CA LEU A 198 20.16 -36.63 5.35
C LEU A 198 20.50 -35.95 4.02
N ARG A 199 20.09 -34.70 3.80
CA ARG A 199 20.31 -33.94 2.55
C ARG A 199 21.06 -32.62 2.80
N PRO A 200 22.30 -32.65 3.31
CA PRO A 200 23.04 -31.43 3.65
C PRO A 200 23.28 -30.49 2.47
N TRP A 201 23.34 -31.01 1.24
CA TRP A 201 23.44 -30.19 0.02
C TRP A 201 22.20 -29.31 -0.24
N LYS A 202 21.07 -29.58 0.43
CA LYS A 202 19.86 -28.73 0.36
C LYS A 202 19.83 -27.65 1.43
N TRP A 203 20.73 -27.67 2.42
CA TRP A 203 20.69 -26.72 3.54
C TRP A 203 20.84 -25.27 3.10
N HIS A 204 21.62 -25.01 2.04
CA HIS A 204 21.72 -23.66 1.48
C HIS A 204 20.36 -23.15 1.01
N ALA A 205 19.68 -23.90 0.14
CA ALA A 205 18.35 -23.55 -0.37
C ALA A 205 17.31 -23.44 0.75
N ILE A 206 17.36 -24.34 1.74
CA ILE A 206 16.48 -24.28 2.92
C ILE A 206 16.74 -23.00 3.73
N SER A 207 18.01 -22.67 3.97
CA SER A 207 18.38 -21.47 4.71
C SER A 207 17.98 -20.19 3.98
N GLN A 208 18.06 -20.19 2.66
CA GLN A 208 17.57 -19.10 1.82
C GLN A 208 16.04 -18.97 1.92
N ALA A 209 15.30 -20.09 1.84
CA ALA A 209 13.85 -20.08 1.99
C ALA A 209 13.40 -19.56 3.38
N ILE A 210 14.12 -19.91 4.44
CA ILE A 210 13.87 -19.39 5.80
C ILE A 210 14.19 -17.90 5.88
N TYR A 211 15.30 -17.47 5.30
CA TYR A 211 15.69 -16.06 5.26
C TYR A 211 14.67 -15.21 4.50
N GLU A 212 14.22 -15.69 3.34
CA GLU A 212 13.18 -15.04 2.55
C GLU A 212 11.85 -15.04 3.30
N ALA A 213 11.50 -16.11 4.00
CA ALA A 213 10.31 -16.15 4.85
C ALA A 213 10.39 -15.11 5.98
N GLU A 214 11.52 -15.00 6.69
CA GLU A 214 11.71 -13.96 7.72
C GLU A 214 11.67 -12.55 7.13
N ALA A 215 12.33 -12.32 5.99
CA ALA A 215 12.34 -11.03 5.31
C ALA A 215 10.93 -10.63 4.82
N ARG A 216 10.11 -11.63 4.45
CA ARG A 216 8.69 -11.49 4.12
C ARG A 216 7.78 -11.55 5.35
N GLY A 217 8.34 -11.51 6.54
CA GLY A 217 7.60 -11.55 7.80
C GLY A 217 7.05 -12.92 8.17
N ALA A 218 6.98 -13.92 7.27
CA ALA A 218 6.33 -15.23 7.46
C ALA A 218 6.89 -16.06 8.63
N ILE A 219 8.06 -15.66 9.11
CA ILE A 219 8.58 -16.01 10.42
C ILE A 219 8.78 -14.70 11.19
N TYR A 220 8.02 -14.51 12.27
CA TYR A 220 8.18 -13.39 13.18
C TYR A 220 8.73 -13.85 14.53
N GLN A 221 9.71 -13.12 15.06
CA GLN A 221 10.33 -13.44 16.36
C GLN A 221 10.15 -12.29 17.34
N HIS A 222 9.27 -12.44 18.33
CA HIS A 222 9.20 -11.52 19.46
C HIS A 222 10.24 -11.88 20.53
N ARG A 223 10.98 -10.87 21.00
CA ARG A 223 11.87 -10.98 22.15
C ARG A 223 11.83 -9.68 22.97
N PRO A 224 11.70 -9.75 24.31
CA PRO A 224 11.80 -8.55 25.15
C PRO A 224 13.08 -7.76 24.87
N GLY A 225 12.95 -6.44 24.67
CA GLY A 225 14.07 -5.54 24.39
C GLY A 225 14.65 -5.62 22.97
N TYR A 226 14.01 -6.35 22.05
CA TYR A 226 14.38 -6.36 20.64
C TYR A 226 13.32 -5.62 19.81
N GLU A 227 13.69 -4.49 19.22
CA GLU A 227 12.84 -3.79 18.27
C GLU A 227 12.86 -4.52 16.93
N ASN A 228 11.71 -5.08 16.54
CA ASN A 228 11.54 -5.64 15.21
C ASN A 228 11.22 -4.56 14.20
N LYS A 229 11.66 -4.78 12.96
CA LYS A 229 11.37 -3.89 11.83
C LYS A 229 9.98 -4.08 11.24
N PHE A 230 9.22 -5.08 11.67
CA PHE A 230 7.88 -5.43 11.14
C PHE A 230 6.74 -4.81 11.94
N LEU A 231 7.03 -3.72 12.66
CA LEU A 231 6.04 -3.08 13.49
C LEU A 231 5.17 -2.21 12.60
N TRP A 232 3.86 -2.48 12.63
CA TRP A 232 2.88 -1.43 12.45
C TRP A 232 3.25 -0.34 13.46
N THR A 233 3.86 0.74 12.98
CA THR A 233 4.34 1.81 13.84
C THR A 233 3.12 2.53 14.41
N GLU A 234 3.13 2.80 15.71
CA GLU A 234 2.07 3.53 16.43
C GLU A 234 1.81 4.95 15.90
N ASN A 235 2.54 5.42 14.88
CA ASN A 235 2.19 6.61 14.10
C ASN A 235 0.99 6.31 13.17
N GLN A 236 -0.14 6.04 13.81
CA GLN A 236 -1.44 5.75 13.20
C GLN A 236 -2.04 6.97 12.52
N ASP A 237 -1.57 8.17 12.85
CA ASP A 237 -2.14 9.45 12.44
C ASP A 237 -2.30 9.59 10.92
N PHE A 238 -1.43 8.95 10.13
CA PHE A 238 -1.46 8.98 8.66
C PHE A 238 -1.67 7.60 8.01
N THR A 239 -1.98 6.58 8.80
CA THR A 239 -2.10 5.21 8.29
C THR A 239 -3.55 4.88 7.93
N MET A 240 -3.74 4.34 6.74
CA MET A 240 -4.92 3.59 6.35
C MET A 240 -4.58 2.11 6.42
N ALA A 241 -5.30 1.33 7.22
CA ALA A 241 -5.11 -0.10 7.36
C ALA A 241 -6.34 -0.87 6.88
N LEU A 242 -6.09 -1.99 6.20
CA LEU A 242 -7.11 -2.91 5.70
C LEU A 242 -6.78 -4.35 6.10
N SER A 243 -7.64 -4.94 6.95
CA SER A 243 -7.47 -6.31 7.45
C SER A 243 -8.61 -7.22 6.99
N GLU A 244 -8.26 -8.39 6.46
CA GLU A 244 -9.15 -9.51 6.22
C GLU A 244 -9.37 -10.30 7.52
N TRP A 245 -10.64 -10.64 7.77
CA TRP A 245 -11.06 -11.57 8.82
C TRP A 245 -11.84 -12.74 8.22
N ASN A 246 -11.32 -13.96 8.34
CA ASN A 246 -12.02 -15.19 7.92
C ASN A 246 -12.83 -15.78 9.08
N LEU A 247 -14.10 -15.42 9.21
CA LEU A 247 -14.95 -15.89 10.29
C LEU A 247 -15.58 -17.27 10.00
N GLY A 248 -15.43 -17.79 8.77
CA GLY A 248 -15.96 -19.07 8.34
C GLY A 248 -15.63 -19.37 6.86
N GLY A 249 -16.07 -20.53 6.38
CA GLY A 249 -15.73 -20.96 5.01
C GLY A 249 -14.39 -21.70 4.91
N GLY A 250 -13.86 -22.16 6.04
CA GLY A 250 -12.63 -22.94 6.12
C GLY A 250 -11.44 -22.18 5.55
N LYS A 251 -10.59 -22.87 4.78
CA LYS A 251 -9.28 -22.35 4.36
C LYS A 251 -9.32 -21.51 3.07
N SER A 252 -10.43 -20.83 2.84
CA SER A 252 -10.74 -20.19 1.56
C SER A 252 -10.01 -18.87 1.33
N SER A 253 -9.37 -18.27 2.35
CA SER A 253 -8.60 -17.01 2.19
C SER A 253 -7.49 -17.14 1.16
N ARG A 254 -6.91 -18.35 1.01
CA ARG A 254 -5.88 -18.65 0.00
C ARG A 254 -6.30 -18.36 -1.43
N TYR A 255 -7.60 -18.44 -1.70
CA TYR A 255 -8.16 -18.32 -3.05
C TYR A 255 -8.70 -16.92 -3.34
N LEU A 256 -8.54 -15.98 -2.41
CA LEU A 256 -8.99 -14.62 -2.60
C LEU A 256 -7.92 -13.80 -3.32
N ASP A 257 -8.25 -13.34 -4.51
CA ASP A 257 -7.55 -12.27 -5.20
C ASP A 257 -8.07 -10.93 -4.71
N LYS A 258 -7.19 -10.09 -4.18
CA LYS A 258 -7.53 -8.91 -3.36
C LYS A 258 -6.92 -7.65 -3.96
N GLN A 259 -7.79 -6.73 -4.33
CA GLN A 259 -7.44 -5.43 -4.90
C GLN A 259 -7.96 -4.30 -4.01
N TRP A 260 -7.09 -3.33 -3.70
CA TRP A 260 -7.41 -2.17 -2.89
C TRP A 260 -7.00 -0.88 -3.59
N ASN A 261 -7.99 -0.11 -4.05
CA ASN A 261 -7.74 1.15 -4.76
C ASN A 261 -8.13 2.32 -3.86
N VAL A 262 -7.16 3.20 -3.61
CA VAL A 262 -7.33 4.41 -2.81
C VAL A 262 -7.20 5.62 -3.72
N ARG A 263 -8.18 6.52 -3.68
CA ARG A 263 -8.15 7.78 -4.42
C ARG A 263 -8.32 8.93 -3.45
N LEU A 264 -7.43 9.91 -3.54
CA LEU A 264 -7.41 11.10 -2.72
C LEU A 264 -7.56 12.32 -3.63
N ASN A 265 -8.78 12.86 -3.71
CA ASN A 265 -9.09 14.02 -4.56
C ASN A 265 -9.22 15.26 -3.70
N GLN A 266 -8.43 16.30 -3.96
CA GLN A 266 -8.59 17.57 -3.29
C GLN A 266 -9.86 18.26 -3.82
N ILE A 267 -10.79 18.60 -2.92
CA ILE A 267 -12.04 19.30 -3.30
C ILE A 267 -11.89 20.79 -3.07
N THR A 268 -11.25 21.17 -1.96
CA THR A 268 -10.96 22.57 -1.61
C THR A 268 -9.55 22.65 -1.04
N LYS A 269 -9.05 23.86 -0.76
CA LYS A 269 -7.69 24.06 -0.20
C LYS A 269 -7.46 23.23 1.08
N THR A 270 -8.50 23.04 1.88
CA THR A 270 -8.42 22.40 3.19
C THR A 270 -9.17 21.08 3.27
N GLN A 271 -9.82 20.62 2.20
CA GLN A 271 -10.64 19.40 2.21
C GLN A 271 -10.31 18.47 1.05
N TRP A 272 -10.26 17.19 1.39
CA TRP A 272 -10.00 16.08 0.49
C TRP A 272 -11.14 15.08 0.54
N GLU A 273 -11.47 14.53 -0.61
CA GLU A 273 -12.29 13.35 -0.78
C GLU A 273 -11.37 12.12 -0.81
N LEU A 274 -11.53 11.25 0.16
CA LEU A 274 -10.91 9.94 0.17
C LEU A 274 -11.93 8.91 -0.33
N ILE A 275 -11.66 8.28 -1.46
CA ILE A 275 -12.43 7.15 -1.99
C ILE A 275 -11.63 5.87 -1.78
N ASN A 276 -12.25 4.90 -1.13
CA ASN A 276 -11.68 3.62 -0.80
C ASN A 276 -12.48 2.50 -1.46
N ASP A 277 -11.91 1.88 -2.48
CA ASP A 277 -12.53 0.81 -3.25
C ASP A 277 -11.80 -0.51 -3.01
N ILE A 278 -12.51 -1.53 -2.57
CA ILE A 278 -11.98 -2.89 -2.49
C ILE A 278 -12.71 -3.81 -3.46
N THR A 279 -11.96 -4.67 -4.13
CA THR A 279 -12.48 -5.74 -4.98
C THR A 279 -11.81 -7.03 -4.58
N VAL A 280 -12.61 -8.03 -4.23
CA VAL A 280 -12.12 -9.34 -3.81
C VAL A 280 -12.80 -10.41 -4.63
N THR A 281 -12.02 -11.24 -5.33
CA THR A 281 -12.52 -12.30 -6.21
C THR A 281 -12.07 -13.65 -5.69
N HIS A 282 -13.00 -14.59 -5.54
CA HIS A 282 -12.66 -15.95 -5.14
C HIS A 282 -12.27 -16.78 -6.38
N LEU A 283 -10.98 -17.02 -6.59
CA LEU A 283 -10.42 -17.71 -7.75
C LEU A 283 -10.56 -19.23 -7.72
N GLY A 284 -10.78 -19.82 -6.54
CA GLY A 284 -10.93 -21.28 -6.40
C GLY A 284 -12.27 -21.79 -6.96
N GLY A 285 -12.28 -23.07 -7.35
CA GLY A 285 -13.50 -23.83 -7.61
C GLY A 285 -13.94 -24.60 -6.35
N ARG A 286 -15.21 -25.02 -6.28
CA ARG A 286 -15.75 -25.75 -5.13
C ARG A 286 -15.00 -27.07 -4.89
N ASP A 287 -14.31 -27.19 -3.76
CA ASP A 287 -13.50 -28.37 -3.38
C ASP A 287 -13.43 -28.45 -1.85
N GLU A 288 -14.32 -29.20 -1.21
CA GLU A 288 -14.32 -29.36 0.24
C GLU A 288 -13.20 -30.33 0.69
N PRO A 289 -12.33 -29.97 1.66
CA PRO A 289 -12.42 -28.83 2.58
C PRO A 289 -11.63 -27.58 2.16
N LEU A 290 -10.99 -27.59 0.99
CA LEU A 290 -10.00 -26.59 0.56
C LEU A 290 -10.65 -25.25 0.19
N SER A 291 -11.66 -25.27 -0.68
CA SER A 291 -12.34 -24.09 -1.21
C SER A 291 -13.85 -24.23 -1.04
N GLN A 292 -14.38 -23.39 -0.17
CA GLN A 292 -15.80 -23.26 0.16
C GLN A 292 -16.21 -21.79 -0.03
N ALA A 293 -17.45 -21.44 0.26
CA ALA A 293 -17.82 -20.04 0.37
C ALA A 293 -17.06 -19.41 1.54
N TRP A 294 -16.17 -18.46 1.25
CA TRP A 294 -15.48 -17.67 2.26
C TRP A 294 -16.52 -16.81 3.00
N GLN A 295 -16.47 -16.82 4.33
CA GLN A 295 -17.35 -16.02 5.19
C GLN A 295 -16.49 -15.21 6.15
N GLY A 296 -16.75 -13.91 6.23
CA GLY A 296 -15.86 -13.05 6.98
C GLY A 296 -16.19 -11.59 6.81
N GLY A 297 -15.15 -10.77 6.76
CA GLY A 297 -15.26 -9.38 6.35
C GLY A 297 -13.92 -8.68 6.30
N PHE A 298 -13.99 -7.38 6.02
CA PHE A 298 -12.86 -6.49 5.90
C PHE A 298 -12.98 -5.38 6.93
N GLU A 299 -11.94 -5.22 7.73
CA GLU A 299 -11.84 -4.20 8.74
C GLU A 299 -10.98 -3.05 8.21
N PHE A 300 -11.55 -1.85 8.27
CA PHE A 300 -10.91 -0.62 7.86
C PHE A 300 -10.58 0.23 9.07
N ASN A 301 -9.34 0.70 9.14
CA ASN A 301 -8.92 1.71 10.11
C ASN A 301 -8.32 2.89 9.33
N PHE A 302 -8.92 4.07 9.46
CA PHE A 302 -8.54 5.27 8.73
C PHE A 302 -8.24 6.41 9.69
N PHE A 303 -7.00 6.93 9.74
CA PHE A 303 -6.65 8.18 10.43
C PHE A 303 -7.22 8.29 11.87
N ASN A 304 -7.06 7.23 12.68
CA ASN A 304 -7.60 7.13 14.05
C ASN A 304 -9.13 7.25 14.17
N ARG A 305 -9.88 6.98 13.10
CA ARG A 305 -11.34 6.85 13.15
C ARG A 305 -11.73 5.50 13.74
N GLU A 306 -12.97 5.39 14.20
CA GLU A 306 -13.53 4.13 14.68
C GLU A 306 -13.35 3.03 13.62
N GLU A 307 -12.85 1.88 14.07
CA GLU A 307 -12.67 0.69 13.24
C GLU A 307 -14.00 0.27 12.65
N ARG A 308 -14.02 0.05 11.34
CA ARG A 308 -15.24 -0.31 10.61
C ARG A 308 -15.08 -1.69 10.00
N PHE A 309 -15.92 -2.61 10.44
CA PHE A 309 -16.00 -3.94 9.86
C PHE A 309 -17.10 -4.05 8.80
N VAL A 310 -16.75 -4.51 7.60
CA VAL A 310 -17.67 -4.75 6.49
C VAL A 310 -17.78 -6.26 6.25
N PRO A 311 -18.89 -6.91 6.66
CA PRO A 311 -19.07 -8.34 6.48
C PRO A 311 -19.25 -8.70 5.01
N ALA A 312 -18.72 -9.85 4.61
CA ALA A 312 -18.86 -10.35 3.25
C ALA A 312 -18.92 -11.89 3.22
N THR A 313 -19.55 -12.42 2.18
CA THR A 313 -19.55 -13.85 1.85
C THR A 313 -19.25 -13.98 0.36
N ILE A 314 -18.21 -14.73 0.02
CA ILE A 314 -17.71 -14.86 -1.35
C ILE A 314 -17.69 -16.34 -1.70
N VAL A 315 -18.63 -16.76 -2.54
CA VAL A 315 -18.70 -18.12 -3.07
C VAL A 315 -17.56 -18.36 -4.08
N PRO A 316 -17.12 -19.61 -4.31
CA PRO A 316 -16.18 -19.95 -5.37
C PRO A 316 -16.58 -19.37 -6.74
N GLY A 317 -15.67 -18.66 -7.42
CA GLY A 317 -15.93 -17.91 -8.65
C GLY A 317 -16.68 -16.58 -8.47
N GLY A 318 -17.09 -16.26 -7.24
CA GLY A 318 -17.78 -15.02 -6.90
C GLY A 318 -16.83 -13.83 -6.73
N ARG A 319 -17.42 -12.64 -6.69
CA ARG A 319 -16.73 -11.37 -6.46
C ARG A 319 -17.49 -10.54 -5.44
N PHE A 320 -16.75 -9.88 -4.56
CA PHE A 320 -17.21 -8.84 -3.66
C PHE A 320 -16.57 -7.51 -4.06
N THR A 321 -17.36 -6.44 -4.03
CA THR A 321 -16.91 -5.07 -4.28
C THR A 321 -17.51 -4.16 -3.24
N HIS A 322 -16.70 -3.26 -2.68
CA HIS A 322 -17.16 -2.28 -1.71
C HIS A 322 -16.45 -0.95 -1.95
N SER A 323 -17.19 0.14 -1.83
CA SER A 323 -16.71 1.50 -2.09
C SER A 323 -17.22 2.41 -1.00
N GLU A 324 -16.32 3.18 -0.39
CA GLU A 324 -16.67 4.20 0.58
C GLU A 324 -15.98 5.51 0.24
N THR A 325 -16.68 6.61 0.54
CA THR A 325 -16.17 7.96 0.33
C THR A 325 -16.22 8.73 1.64
N PHE A 326 -15.12 9.39 1.97
CA PHE A 326 -14.97 10.19 3.18
C PHE A 326 -14.47 11.57 2.83
N LEU A 327 -14.93 12.56 3.59
CA LEU A 327 -14.28 13.87 3.63
C LEU A 327 -13.22 13.85 4.72
N VAL A 328 -12.03 14.31 4.36
CA VAL A 328 -10.84 14.38 5.21
C VAL A 328 -10.34 15.81 5.17
N ASN A 329 -10.07 16.39 6.34
CA ASN A 329 -9.49 17.73 6.40
C ASN A 329 -7.98 17.64 6.16
N GLN A 330 -7.40 18.66 5.54
CA GLN A 330 -5.96 18.76 5.26
C GLN A 330 -5.11 18.48 6.51
N THR A 331 -5.52 18.96 7.67
CA THR A 331 -4.81 18.76 8.93
C THR A 331 -4.66 17.30 9.34
N GLN A 332 -5.51 16.39 8.84
CA GLN A 332 -5.43 14.96 9.08
C GLN A 332 -4.41 14.27 8.17
N LEU A 333 -3.96 14.94 7.11
CA LEU A 333 -3.03 14.41 6.12
C LEU A 333 -1.66 15.10 6.19
N THR A 334 -1.54 16.24 6.89
CA THR A 334 -0.34 17.06 6.87
C THR A 334 0.43 17.03 8.17
N THR A 335 1.76 16.98 8.05
CA THR A 335 2.65 17.40 9.13
C THR A 335 3.07 18.85 8.89
N PHE A 336 2.77 19.73 9.84
CA PHE A 336 3.21 21.13 9.78
C PHE A 336 4.62 21.24 10.37
N MET A 337 5.53 21.80 9.59
CA MET A 337 6.84 22.26 10.06
C MET A 337 6.89 23.78 9.94
N GLU A 338 7.43 24.45 10.94
CA GLU A 338 7.62 25.90 10.92
C GLU A 338 8.45 26.28 9.68
N ASP A 339 7.99 27.28 8.92
CA ASP A 339 8.62 27.80 7.70
C ASP A 339 8.70 26.88 6.46
N LEU A 340 7.99 25.75 6.43
CA LEU A 340 7.96 24.85 5.27
C LEU A 340 6.53 24.65 4.71
N PRO A 341 6.38 24.43 3.40
CA PRO A 341 5.08 24.10 2.82
C PRO A 341 4.50 22.83 3.46
N PRO A 342 3.16 22.71 3.56
CA PRO A 342 2.53 21.54 4.16
C PRO A 342 2.95 20.26 3.45
N ARG A 343 3.51 19.32 4.22
CA ARG A 343 3.90 18.01 3.73
C ARG A 343 2.78 17.02 4.01
N TYR A 344 2.23 16.44 2.95
CA TYR A 344 1.19 15.42 3.05
C TYR A 344 1.83 14.04 3.22
N ASN A 345 1.31 13.26 4.16
CA ASN A 345 1.77 11.92 4.47
C ASN A 345 0.57 10.96 4.46
N LEU A 346 0.77 9.80 3.87
CA LEU A 346 -0.20 8.72 3.83
C LEU A 346 0.56 7.40 3.89
N ASN A 347 0.09 6.43 4.65
CA ASN A 347 0.64 5.09 4.67
C ASN A 347 -0.47 4.09 4.38
N LEU A 348 -0.31 3.25 3.36
CA LEU A 348 -1.23 2.14 3.10
C LEU A 348 -0.67 0.88 3.75
N TYR A 349 -1.45 0.27 4.65
CA TYR A 349 -1.03 -0.89 5.40
C TYR A 349 -2.02 -2.03 5.26
N ALA A 350 -1.50 -3.23 5.12
CA ALA A 350 -2.26 -4.46 5.24
C ALA A 350 -1.47 -5.42 6.14
N PRO A 351 -2.16 -6.24 6.96
CA PRO A 351 -1.44 -7.18 7.79
C PRO A 351 -0.65 -8.19 6.96
N PRO A 352 0.47 -8.68 7.51
CA PRO A 352 1.28 -9.70 6.85
C PRO A 352 0.44 -10.89 6.37
N TYR A 353 0.84 -11.46 5.22
CA TYR A 353 0.27 -12.67 4.58
C TYR A 353 -1.17 -12.56 4.09
N GLN A 354 -1.71 -11.35 4.04
CA GLN A 354 -2.99 -11.09 3.40
C GLN A 354 -2.84 -10.55 1.98
N ASP A 355 -1.64 -10.58 1.38
CA ASP A 355 -1.33 -10.30 -0.03
C ASP A 355 -2.36 -9.41 -0.74
N TRP A 356 -2.24 -8.10 -0.53
CA TRP A 356 -3.08 -7.08 -1.17
C TRP A 356 -2.31 -6.43 -2.32
N HIS A 357 -2.91 -6.46 -3.51
CA HIS A 357 -2.49 -5.60 -4.59
C HIS A 357 -3.21 -4.25 -4.46
N ALA A 358 -2.47 -3.16 -4.38
CA ALA A 358 -3.04 -1.86 -4.09
C ALA A 358 -2.67 -0.81 -5.15
N SER A 359 -3.50 0.22 -5.24
CA SER A 359 -3.18 1.43 -5.99
C SER A 359 -3.53 2.67 -5.18
N LEU A 360 -2.74 3.72 -5.35
CA LEU A 360 -2.97 5.04 -4.81
C LEU A 360 -3.02 6.04 -5.95
N GLN A 361 -4.08 6.83 -6.01
CA GLN A 361 -4.17 8.00 -6.86
C GLN A 361 -4.34 9.24 -5.99
N VAL A 362 -3.46 10.21 -6.14
CA VAL A 362 -3.61 11.55 -5.58
C VAL A 362 -3.99 12.48 -6.71
N ARG A 363 -5.02 13.32 -6.51
CA ARG A 363 -5.41 14.36 -7.45
C ARG A 363 -5.55 15.67 -6.70
N ALA A 364 -4.62 16.57 -6.93
CA ALA A 364 -4.70 17.95 -6.47
C ALA A 364 -5.64 18.77 -7.34
N LEU A 365 -5.99 19.96 -6.84
CA LEU A 365 -6.65 21.00 -7.64
C LEU A 365 -5.76 21.33 -8.86
N ALA A 366 -6.39 21.65 -9.99
CA ALA A 366 -5.71 21.88 -11.28
C ALA A 366 -4.61 22.96 -11.24
N GLN A 367 -4.64 23.82 -10.23
CA GLN A 367 -3.72 24.92 -10.01
C GLN A 367 -2.41 24.51 -9.33
N GLN A 368 -2.33 23.25 -8.94
CA GLN A 368 -1.28 22.75 -8.08
C GLN A 368 -0.62 21.58 -8.78
N MET A 369 0.69 21.47 -8.63
CA MET A 369 1.40 20.26 -9.00
C MET A 369 1.62 19.40 -7.76
N VAL A 370 1.55 18.09 -7.94
CA VAL A 370 1.95 17.13 -6.92
C VAL A 370 3.45 16.90 -7.07
N GLU A 371 4.20 17.27 -6.04
CA GLU A 371 5.62 16.93 -5.95
C GLU A 371 5.78 15.77 -4.98
N SER A 372 6.22 14.63 -5.50
CA SER A 372 6.47 13.47 -4.66
C SER A 372 7.77 13.63 -3.87
N ASN A 373 7.70 13.35 -2.56
CA ASN A 373 8.87 13.23 -1.68
C ASN A 373 9.31 11.75 -1.52
N THR A 374 8.71 10.84 -2.28
CA THR A 374 8.95 9.38 -2.23
C THR A 374 9.10 8.82 -3.64
N ASP A 375 10.12 8.00 -3.88
CA ASP A 375 10.36 7.43 -5.22
C ASP A 375 9.21 6.54 -5.72
N ALA A 376 8.36 6.03 -4.82
CA ALA A 376 7.24 5.15 -5.15
C ALA A 376 6.08 5.89 -5.82
N LEU A 377 5.80 7.14 -5.43
CA LEU A 377 4.65 7.88 -5.95
C LEU A 377 5.08 8.66 -7.19
N GLU A 378 4.55 8.29 -8.35
CA GLU A 378 4.89 8.88 -9.65
C GLU A 378 4.02 10.12 -9.94
N PRO A 379 4.57 11.34 -9.86
CA PRO A 379 3.81 12.54 -10.18
C PRO A 379 3.60 12.73 -11.68
N LYS A 380 2.43 13.23 -12.03
CA LYS A 380 1.98 13.65 -13.37
C LYS A 380 1.15 14.92 -13.21
N GLU A 381 1.83 16.08 -13.29
CA GLU A 381 1.25 17.40 -13.11
C GLU A 381 0.49 17.52 -11.77
N ASN A 382 -0.84 17.69 -11.80
CA ASN A 382 -1.69 17.78 -10.61
C ASN A 382 -2.15 16.42 -10.08
N THR A 383 -1.63 15.32 -10.62
CA THR A 383 -1.93 13.96 -10.18
C THR A 383 -0.68 13.22 -9.78
N ALA A 384 -0.82 12.18 -8.97
CA ALA A 384 0.24 11.22 -8.77
C ALA A 384 -0.35 9.82 -8.60
N LEU A 385 0.42 8.82 -9.03
CA LEU A 385 -0.04 7.44 -9.11
C LEU A 385 1.00 6.49 -8.49
N TRP A 386 0.51 5.48 -7.79
CA TRP A 386 1.29 4.33 -7.38
C TRP A 386 0.44 3.07 -7.54
N GLN A 387 1.09 1.95 -7.87
CA GLN A 387 0.46 0.64 -7.91
C GLN A 387 1.51 -0.41 -7.53
N GLY A 388 1.13 -1.35 -6.67
CA GLY A 388 2.03 -2.40 -6.22
C GLY A 388 1.43 -3.28 -5.13
N ASP A 389 2.19 -4.28 -4.71
CA ASP A 389 1.83 -5.09 -3.56
C ASP A 389 2.25 -4.37 -2.27
N ILE A 390 1.43 -4.43 -1.24
CA ILE A 390 1.72 -3.77 0.04
C ILE A 390 2.84 -4.52 0.76
N SER A 391 3.94 -3.83 1.08
CA SER A 391 5.01 -4.39 1.90
C SER A 391 4.59 -4.53 3.37
N LEU A 392 5.35 -5.31 4.12
CA LEU A 392 5.06 -5.63 5.51
C LEU A 392 5.08 -4.43 6.46
N GLN A 393 5.78 -3.36 6.07
CA GLN A 393 5.88 -2.13 6.86
C GLN A 393 4.76 -1.15 6.48
N GLY A 394 3.94 -1.51 5.50
CA GLY A 394 3.09 -0.57 4.78
C GLY A 394 3.88 0.16 3.69
N GLU A 395 3.14 0.86 2.85
CA GLU A 395 3.65 1.68 1.77
C GLU A 395 3.51 3.16 2.14
N PRO A 396 4.60 3.80 2.61
CA PRO A 396 4.58 5.21 2.98
C PRO A 396 4.69 6.08 1.72
N PHE A 397 3.77 7.02 1.61
CA PHE A 397 3.72 8.04 0.58
C PHE A 397 3.86 9.41 1.23
N SER A 398 4.63 10.26 0.57
CA SER A 398 4.75 11.64 1.00
C SER A 398 4.86 12.56 -0.19
N PHE A 399 4.14 13.67 -0.16
CA PHE A 399 4.10 14.62 -1.26
C PHE A 399 3.83 16.04 -0.77
N ASN A 400 4.19 17.03 -1.58
CA ASN A 400 3.85 18.42 -1.38
C ASN A 400 2.91 18.85 -2.50
N LEU A 401 2.12 19.89 -2.23
CA LEU A 401 1.41 20.60 -3.28
C LEU A 401 2.12 21.93 -3.51
N VAL A 402 2.65 22.11 -4.71
CA VAL A 402 3.25 23.38 -5.13
C VAL A 402 2.30 24.10 -6.07
N PRO A 403 2.35 25.44 -6.17
CA PRO A 403 1.65 26.15 -7.22
C PRO A 403 2.07 25.55 -8.57
N ASP A 404 1.10 25.37 -9.47
CA ASP A 404 1.41 25.14 -10.87
C ASP A 404 2.28 26.30 -11.33
N THR A 405 3.34 26.03 -12.08
CA THR A 405 4.22 27.06 -12.67
C THR A 405 4.29 26.93 -14.18
N LEU A 406 3.53 25.98 -14.75
CA LEU A 406 3.42 25.82 -16.17
C LEU A 406 2.79 27.07 -16.77
N ALA A 407 3.40 27.54 -17.84
CA ALA A 407 2.87 28.66 -18.59
C ALA A 407 1.57 28.23 -19.30
N PRO A 408 0.55 29.10 -19.39
CA PRO A 408 -0.70 28.78 -20.06
C PRO A 408 -0.47 28.46 -21.53
N PHE A 409 -1.27 27.55 -22.07
CA PHE A 409 -1.19 27.21 -23.48
C PHE A 409 -1.70 28.37 -24.33
N LEU A 410 -0.99 28.71 -25.41
CA LEU A 410 -1.28 29.90 -26.20
C LEU A 410 -1.45 29.54 -27.67
N THR A 411 -2.56 30.00 -28.26
CA THR A 411 -2.87 29.83 -29.68
C THR A 411 -3.03 31.18 -30.37
N TRP A 412 -2.29 31.37 -31.46
CA TRP A 412 -2.46 32.53 -32.33
C TRP A 412 -3.40 32.17 -33.48
N HIS A 413 -4.47 32.93 -33.62
CA HIS A 413 -5.39 32.77 -34.74
C HIS A 413 -4.93 33.64 -35.91
N LYS A 414 -4.95 33.11 -37.14
CA LYS A 414 -4.65 33.92 -38.32
C LYS A 414 -5.61 35.11 -38.38
N PRO A 415 -5.19 36.27 -38.93
CA PRO A 415 -6.11 37.39 -39.13
C PRO A 415 -7.33 36.89 -39.88
N LEU A 416 -8.48 36.95 -39.23
CA LEU A 416 -9.71 36.41 -39.79
C LEU A 416 -10.13 37.36 -40.92
N PRO A 417 -10.22 36.88 -42.17
CA PRO A 417 -10.68 37.74 -43.26
C PRO A 417 -12.15 38.15 -43.06
N ASN A 418 -12.94 37.30 -42.39
CA ASN A 418 -14.31 37.54 -41.95
C ASN A 418 -14.54 36.83 -40.60
N PRO A 419 -14.24 37.47 -39.45
CA PRO A 419 -14.52 36.88 -38.14
C PRO A 419 -16.03 36.64 -37.94
N SER A 420 -16.40 35.71 -37.06
CA SER A 420 -17.83 35.52 -36.73
C SER A 420 -18.40 36.82 -36.18
N PRO A 421 -19.64 37.22 -36.54
CA PRO A 421 -20.21 38.49 -36.08
C PRO A 421 -20.19 38.63 -34.56
N GLU A 422 -20.43 37.54 -33.85
CA GLU A 422 -20.44 37.47 -32.39
C GLU A 422 -19.07 37.82 -31.78
N ILE A 423 -17.98 37.19 -32.21
CA ILE A 423 -16.63 37.51 -31.69
C ILE A 423 -16.18 38.90 -32.17
N THR A 424 -16.59 39.29 -33.39
CA THR A 424 -16.27 40.59 -33.97
C THR A 424 -16.84 41.73 -33.14
N GLU A 425 -18.10 41.62 -32.73
CA GLU A 425 -18.77 42.62 -31.89
C GLU A 425 -18.20 42.65 -30.47
N LEU A 426 -17.85 41.49 -29.91
CA LEU A 426 -17.42 41.39 -28.52
C LEU A 426 -15.99 41.91 -28.28
N LEU A 427 -15.09 41.73 -29.27
CA LEU A 427 -13.71 42.23 -29.24
C LEU A 427 -13.50 43.49 -30.11
N ASP A 428 -14.54 44.02 -30.75
CA ASP A 428 -14.47 45.10 -31.73
C ASP A 428 -13.45 44.82 -32.88
N LEU A 429 -13.36 43.58 -33.37
CA LEU A 429 -12.34 43.19 -34.36
C LEU A 429 -12.49 43.97 -35.68
N VAL A 430 -11.39 44.46 -36.22
CA VAL A 430 -11.32 45.03 -37.59
C VAL A 430 -10.42 44.18 -38.49
N PRO A 431 -10.56 44.27 -39.83
CA PRO A 431 -9.72 43.53 -40.75
C PRO A 431 -8.22 43.75 -40.47
N GLY A 432 -7.50 42.65 -40.28
CA GLY A 432 -6.06 42.67 -39.95
C GLY A 432 -5.73 42.47 -38.47
N ASP A 433 -6.72 42.59 -37.57
CA ASP A 433 -6.54 42.21 -36.17
C ASP A 433 -6.30 40.70 -36.02
N VAL A 434 -5.57 40.33 -34.97
CA VAL A 434 -5.24 38.97 -34.59
C VAL A 434 -5.86 38.67 -33.23
N VAL A 435 -6.43 37.49 -33.09
CA VAL A 435 -6.91 36.99 -31.80
C VAL A 435 -5.87 36.04 -31.24
N VAL A 436 -5.46 36.30 -30.00
CA VAL A 436 -4.65 35.37 -29.22
C VAL A 436 -5.56 34.73 -28.18
N GLU A 437 -5.53 33.42 -28.11
CA GLU A 437 -6.27 32.64 -27.13
C GLU A 437 -5.28 32.05 -26.13
N LEU A 438 -5.46 32.41 -24.86
CA LEU A 438 -4.69 31.85 -23.75
C LEU A 438 -5.59 30.90 -22.97
N HIS A 439 -5.15 29.65 -22.90
CA HIS A 439 -5.77 28.56 -22.18
C HIS A 439 -5.00 28.33 -20.88
N PHE A 440 -5.65 28.62 -19.78
CA PHE A 440 -5.17 28.34 -18.45
C PHE A 440 -5.64 26.94 -18.04
N ASN A 441 -4.85 26.24 -17.23
CA ASN A 441 -5.27 24.96 -16.64
C ASN A 441 -6.43 25.15 -15.64
N GLU A 442 -6.82 26.40 -15.40
CA GLU A 442 -7.70 26.81 -14.34
C GLU A 442 -8.39 28.16 -14.58
N PRO A 443 -9.48 28.44 -13.85
CA PRO A 443 -10.03 29.78 -13.76
C PRO A 443 -9.03 30.82 -13.23
N ILE A 444 -8.95 31.97 -13.88
CA ILE A 444 -8.12 33.10 -13.48
C ILE A 444 -8.96 34.31 -13.08
N ASP A 445 -8.35 35.19 -12.29
CA ASP A 445 -8.82 36.55 -12.04
C ASP A 445 -7.73 37.55 -12.47
N ILE A 446 -8.17 38.66 -13.07
CA ILE A 446 -7.28 39.77 -13.42
C ILE A 446 -7.30 40.76 -12.25
N LEU A 447 -6.17 40.87 -11.56
CA LEU A 447 -6.00 41.71 -10.39
C LEU A 447 -6.17 43.19 -10.75
N ASN A 448 -6.75 43.96 -9.84
CA ASN A 448 -6.95 45.41 -9.97
C ASN A 448 -7.87 45.86 -11.13
N ALA A 449 -8.44 44.93 -11.88
CA ALA A 449 -9.37 45.21 -12.96
C ALA A 449 -10.84 45.21 -12.50
N ARG A 450 -11.68 45.99 -13.20
CA ARG A 450 -13.14 45.97 -13.04
C ARG A 450 -13.78 45.62 -14.38
N PRO A 451 -14.01 44.34 -14.66
CA PRO A 451 -14.58 43.95 -15.95
C PRO A 451 -16.01 44.44 -16.10
N ALA A 452 -16.40 44.73 -17.34
CA ALA A 452 -17.80 44.79 -17.71
C ALA A 452 -18.32 43.36 -17.94
N THR A 453 -19.26 42.91 -17.12
CA THR A 453 -19.95 41.63 -17.34
C THR A 453 -20.99 41.80 -18.45
N LEU A 454 -20.90 40.96 -19.48
CA LEU A 454 -21.80 40.95 -20.63
C LEU A 454 -23.02 40.06 -20.36
N GLU A 455 -24.07 40.17 -21.18
CA GLU A 455 -25.32 39.41 -21.00
C GLU A 455 -25.13 37.88 -21.02
N ASN A 456 -24.13 37.40 -21.76
CA ASN A 456 -23.75 35.98 -21.82
C ASN A 456 -22.85 35.53 -20.66
N GLY A 457 -22.57 36.41 -19.69
CA GLY A 457 -21.73 36.12 -18.53
C GLY A 457 -20.22 36.30 -18.75
N TRP A 458 -19.78 36.66 -19.97
CA TRP A 458 -18.37 36.94 -20.25
C TRP A 458 -17.92 38.22 -19.56
N ARG A 459 -16.63 38.31 -19.25
CA ARG A 459 -16.04 39.48 -18.61
C ARG A 459 -15.12 40.19 -19.59
N ARG A 460 -15.49 41.42 -19.97
CA ARG A 460 -14.70 42.27 -20.86
C ARG A 460 -13.80 43.19 -20.04
N TYR A 461 -12.52 43.21 -20.38
CA TYR A 461 -11.47 44.01 -19.76
C TYR A 461 -10.95 45.03 -20.76
N LEU A 462 -10.67 46.25 -20.29
CA LEU A 462 -10.02 47.28 -21.08
C LEU A 462 -8.51 47.03 -21.13
N SER A 463 -7.85 47.57 -22.15
CA SER A 463 -6.39 47.52 -22.28
C SER A 463 -5.66 48.08 -21.06
N SER A 464 -6.25 49.09 -20.41
CA SER A 464 -5.71 49.72 -19.19
C SER A 464 -5.78 48.81 -17.96
N ASP A 465 -6.62 47.79 -18.00
CA ASP A 465 -6.86 46.89 -16.87
C ASP A 465 -5.87 45.72 -16.86
N LEU A 466 -5.05 45.61 -17.91
CA LEU A 466 -4.16 44.48 -18.14
C LEU A 466 -2.76 44.97 -18.46
N ASN A 467 -1.80 44.58 -17.64
CA ASN A 467 -0.39 44.84 -17.90
C ASN A 467 0.16 43.75 -18.82
N ILE A 468 -0.06 43.92 -20.13
CA ILE A 468 0.38 42.97 -21.16
C ILE A 468 1.45 43.65 -22.03
N SER A 469 2.60 42.99 -22.15
CA SER A 469 3.67 43.38 -23.05
C SER A 469 3.85 42.32 -24.15
N LEU A 470 4.16 42.78 -25.36
CA LEU A 470 4.49 41.93 -26.50
C LEU A 470 5.88 42.33 -26.99
N THR A 471 6.83 41.42 -26.84
CA THR A 471 8.24 41.69 -27.17
C THR A 471 8.71 40.77 -28.27
N ASP A 472 9.31 41.32 -29.33
CA ASP A 472 10.06 40.52 -30.30
C ASP A 472 11.51 40.38 -29.82
N ARG A 473 11.90 39.18 -29.38
CA ARG A 473 13.26 38.90 -28.88
C ARG A 473 14.17 38.31 -29.96
N ASN A 474 13.77 38.30 -31.24
CA ASN A 474 14.51 37.63 -32.30
C ASN A 474 15.67 38.47 -32.89
N TYR A 475 15.82 39.73 -32.47
CA TYR A 475 16.87 40.66 -32.91
C TYR A 475 17.80 41.06 -31.76
N GLU A 476 19.08 41.36 -32.04
CA GLU A 476 20.12 41.68 -31.03
C GLU A 476 19.77 42.87 -30.12
N VAL A 477 18.93 43.79 -30.62
CA VAL A 477 18.27 44.81 -29.81
C VAL A 477 16.80 44.40 -29.73
N PRO A 478 16.31 43.92 -28.56
CA PRO A 478 14.90 43.64 -28.37
C PRO A 478 14.11 44.91 -28.69
N TYR A 479 13.28 44.85 -29.73
CA TYR A 479 12.35 45.93 -30.00
C TYR A 479 11.11 45.66 -29.15
N THR A 480 11.07 46.25 -27.94
CA THR A 480 9.84 46.29 -27.16
C THR A 480 8.84 47.14 -27.93
N ILE A 481 7.84 46.49 -28.52
CA ILE A 481 6.79 47.21 -29.22
C ILE A 481 5.87 47.78 -28.16
N GLU A 482 6.19 48.97 -27.64
CA GLU A 482 5.39 49.69 -26.62
C GLU A 482 3.92 49.90 -27.06
N ASN A 483 3.60 49.68 -28.34
CA ASN A 483 2.28 49.88 -28.95
C ASN A 483 1.52 48.60 -29.35
N LEU A 484 1.97 47.41 -28.93
CA LEU A 484 1.16 46.18 -29.03
C LEU A 484 0.35 45.95 -27.75
N SER A 485 -0.14 47.02 -27.11
CA SER A 485 -1.08 46.88 -26.00
C SER A 485 -2.36 46.21 -26.52
N PRO A 486 -2.78 45.07 -25.94
CA PRO A 486 -4.03 44.43 -26.32
C PRO A 486 -5.15 45.45 -26.17
N GLN A 487 -5.92 45.66 -27.23
CA GLN A 487 -6.92 46.74 -27.27
C GLN A 487 -8.13 46.41 -26.38
N SER A 488 -8.37 45.11 -26.19
CA SER A 488 -9.39 44.55 -25.34
C SER A 488 -9.03 43.12 -25.00
N ALA A 489 -9.48 42.66 -23.85
CA ALA A 489 -9.45 41.26 -23.49
C ALA A 489 -10.82 40.77 -23.05
N LEU A 490 -11.08 39.49 -23.30
CA LEU A 490 -12.35 38.86 -23.00
C LEU A 490 -12.07 37.53 -22.30
N LEU A 491 -12.47 37.46 -21.04
CA LEU A 491 -12.42 36.22 -20.27
C LEU A 491 -13.76 35.50 -20.44
N LEU A 492 -13.71 34.26 -20.94
CA LEU A 492 -14.89 33.45 -21.21
C LEU A 492 -15.58 33.01 -19.90
N THR A 493 -16.79 32.47 -20.00
CA THR A 493 -17.61 32.06 -18.84
C THR A 493 -16.95 31.01 -17.93
N ASP A 494 -16.05 30.20 -18.47
CA ASP A 494 -15.29 29.21 -17.68
C ASP A 494 -14.13 29.83 -16.90
N ASN A 495 -13.82 31.11 -17.14
CA ASN A 495 -12.68 31.86 -16.63
C ASN A 495 -11.31 31.23 -16.91
N THR A 496 -11.24 30.22 -17.77
CA THR A 496 -10.00 29.49 -18.11
C THR A 496 -9.44 29.92 -19.47
N THR A 497 -10.24 30.62 -20.26
CA THR A 497 -9.84 31.08 -21.58
C THR A 497 -9.88 32.60 -21.67
N LEU A 498 -8.73 33.21 -21.95
CA LEU A 498 -8.60 34.65 -22.18
C LEU A 498 -8.33 34.91 -23.66
N LEU A 499 -9.24 35.65 -24.30
CA LEU A 499 -9.07 36.13 -25.66
C LEU A 499 -8.48 37.54 -25.63
N LEU A 500 -7.34 37.73 -26.29
CA LEU A 500 -6.71 39.03 -26.49
C LEU A 500 -6.85 39.46 -27.94
N LYS A 501 -7.29 40.70 -28.14
CA LYS A 501 -7.21 41.35 -29.44
C LYS A 501 -5.87 42.06 -29.56
N VAL A 502 -5.09 41.65 -30.56
CA VAL A 502 -3.78 42.21 -30.88
C VAL A 502 -3.82 42.78 -32.30
N ARG A 503 -3.37 44.03 -32.48
CA ARG A 503 -3.25 44.62 -33.80
C ARG A 503 -1.79 44.55 -34.27
N PRO A 504 -1.43 43.63 -35.18
CA PRO A 504 -0.07 43.54 -35.66
C PRO A 504 0.34 44.83 -36.39
N GLN A 505 1.55 45.31 -36.12
CA GLN A 505 2.21 46.37 -36.89
C GLN A 505 2.66 45.83 -38.26
N PRO A 506 3.04 46.68 -39.24
CA PRO A 506 3.50 46.21 -40.55
C PRO A 506 4.64 45.19 -40.42
N TYR A 507 4.40 44.04 -41.04
CA TYR A 507 5.12 42.78 -40.96
C TYR A 507 6.64 42.88 -41.18
N GLN A 508 7.39 42.20 -40.31
CA GLN A 508 8.76 41.76 -40.56
C GLN A 508 8.79 40.24 -40.79
N THR A 509 9.57 39.80 -41.77
CA THR A 509 9.85 38.37 -41.96
C THR A 509 10.56 37.82 -40.71
N ASP A 510 10.08 36.70 -40.17
CA ASP A 510 10.64 35.97 -39.02
C ASP A 510 10.35 36.51 -37.60
N GLU A 511 9.28 37.29 -37.39
CA GLU A 511 8.85 37.76 -36.06
C GLU A 511 8.59 36.61 -35.06
N ARG A 512 9.14 36.75 -33.84
CA ARG A 512 8.87 35.84 -32.72
C ARG A 512 8.41 36.63 -31.51
N TYR A 513 7.10 36.67 -31.33
CA TYR A 513 6.48 37.38 -30.21
C TYR A 513 6.55 36.55 -28.93
N TYR A 514 6.95 37.24 -27.87
CA TYR A 514 6.83 36.81 -26.48
C TYR A 514 5.73 37.63 -25.84
N ILE A 515 4.71 36.97 -25.29
CA ILE A 515 3.67 37.66 -24.53
C ILE A 515 4.07 37.61 -23.06
N GLU A 516 4.24 38.79 -22.46
CA GLU A 516 4.28 38.96 -21.02
C GLU A 516 2.92 39.43 -20.53
N ILE A 517 2.31 38.70 -19.61
CA ILE A 517 1.11 39.19 -18.91
C ILE A 517 1.40 39.21 -17.42
N ASN A 518 1.20 40.38 -16.83
CA ASN A 518 1.27 40.63 -15.40
C ASN A 518 -0.13 40.84 -14.83
N ASP A 519 -0.25 40.83 -13.51
CA ASP A 519 -1.51 41.05 -12.79
C ASP A 519 -2.60 40.00 -13.05
N ILE A 520 -2.24 38.82 -13.57
CA ILE A 520 -3.12 37.65 -13.51
C ILE A 520 -2.85 36.93 -12.20
N ALA A 521 -3.92 36.62 -11.47
CA ALA A 521 -3.87 35.65 -10.39
C ALA A 521 -4.71 34.44 -10.75
N ASP A 522 -4.28 33.28 -10.28
CA ASP A 522 -5.22 32.16 -10.14
C ASP A 522 -6.27 32.48 -9.05
N GLN A 523 -7.30 31.64 -8.88
CA GLN A 523 -8.26 31.82 -7.78
C GLN A 523 -7.63 31.67 -6.38
N TRP A 524 -6.32 31.43 -6.28
CA TRP A 524 -5.55 31.32 -5.05
C TRP A 524 -4.80 32.61 -4.74
N GLY A 525 -4.83 33.59 -5.64
CA GLY A 525 -4.12 34.86 -5.50
C GLY A 525 -2.64 34.75 -5.88
N ASN A 526 -2.20 33.62 -6.43
CA ASN A 526 -0.81 33.49 -6.88
C ASN A 526 -0.67 34.24 -8.20
N THR A 527 0.21 35.23 -8.22
CA THR A 527 0.50 35.99 -9.43
C THR A 527 1.15 35.08 -10.47
N ARG A 528 0.64 35.13 -11.70
CA ARG A 528 1.18 34.44 -12.86
C ARG A 528 1.85 35.46 -13.77
N THR A 529 3.14 35.25 -14.02
CA THR A 529 3.83 35.89 -15.15
C THR A 529 3.91 34.88 -16.28
N ILE A 530 3.29 35.20 -17.40
CA ILE A 530 3.37 34.39 -18.61
C ILE A 530 4.59 34.88 -19.39
N ASP A 531 5.57 34.04 -19.72
CA ASP A 531 6.64 34.38 -20.68
C ASP A 531 6.70 33.28 -21.74
N ASN A 532 5.73 33.29 -22.64
CA ASN A 532 5.59 32.25 -23.66
C ASN A 532 6.01 32.73 -25.04
N ARG A 533 6.81 31.89 -25.71
CA ARG A 533 7.30 32.09 -27.07
C ARG A 533 6.33 31.52 -28.07
N THR A 534 6.03 32.25 -29.14
CA THR A 534 5.45 31.63 -30.34
C THR A 534 6.13 32.11 -31.61
N VAL A 535 6.21 31.22 -32.60
CA VAL A 535 6.63 31.56 -33.96
C VAL A 535 5.37 31.69 -34.81
N ILE A 536 5.05 32.90 -35.24
CA ILE A 536 3.96 33.11 -36.20
C ILE A 536 4.53 32.88 -37.60
N THR A 537 4.33 31.68 -38.14
CA THR A 537 4.55 31.42 -39.57
C THR A 537 3.21 31.65 -40.29
N ARG A 538 3.12 32.73 -41.08
CA ARG A 538 1.91 33.03 -41.85
C ARG A 538 1.75 32.12 -43.05
#